data_AF-R4LIV4-F1
#
_entry.id   AF-R4LIV4-F1
#
_cell.length_a   1.000
_cell.length_b   1.000
_cell.length_c   1.000
_cell.angle_alpha   90.00
_cell.angle_beta   90.00
_cell.angle_gamma   90.00
#
_symmetry.space_group_name_H-M   'P 1'
#
loop_
_entity.id
_entity.type
_entity.pdbx_description
1 polymer ?
#
loop_
_entity_poly.entity_id
_entity_poly.type
_entity_poly.pdbx_seq_one_letter_code
_entity_poly.pdbx_strand_id
1 'polypeptide(L)'
;MPAGTTDPGVLAWLLAALAAGLAGTVAVFLLRRSGRAKAWDATAARLAVATRTTAGTRLRQVLADRTPAGWERSWPPLRTVLIGLAAQWGELARHPADRRRQARAATTAELLDELIAAVDAESEALLSGRDRPLLRPRATSVLAALDAELTGARWR
;
A
#
# COMPACT_ATOMS: atom_id res chain seq x y z
N MET A 1 61.11 -6.62 27.30
CA MET A 1 59.77 -6.64 26.70
C MET A 1 58.89 -7.59 27.49
N PRO A 2 58.04 -7.14 28.44
CA PRO A 2 57.06 -8.04 29.02
C PRO A 2 55.91 -8.24 28.03
N ALA A 3 55.73 -9.49 27.59
CA ALA A 3 54.55 -9.91 26.83
C ALA A 3 53.33 -9.79 27.75
N GLY A 4 52.35 -8.98 27.36
CA GLY A 4 51.07 -8.92 28.05
C GLY A 4 50.37 -10.26 27.92
N THR A 5 50.49 -11.12 28.93
CA THR A 5 49.67 -12.31 29.08
C THR A 5 48.28 -11.85 29.46
N THR A 6 47.40 -11.71 28.48
CA THR A 6 45.98 -11.49 28.72
C THR A 6 45.45 -12.70 29.47
N ASP A 7 45.10 -12.54 30.75
CA ASP A 7 44.52 -13.61 31.54
C ASP A 7 43.28 -14.18 30.82
N PRO A 8 43.20 -15.51 30.60
CA PRO A 8 42.09 -16.11 29.85
C PRO A 8 40.73 -15.82 30.49
N GLY A 9 40.69 -15.61 31.82
CA GLY A 9 39.47 -15.18 32.53
C GLY A 9 39.03 -13.75 32.19
N VAL A 10 39.97 -12.82 31.99
CA VAL A 10 39.68 -11.43 31.58
C VAL A 10 39.20 -11.40 30.13
N LEU A 11 39.84 -12.18 29.25
CA LEU A 11 39.42 -12.31 27.86
C LEU A 11 38.03 -12.95 27.74
N ALA A 12 37.73 -13.99 28.52
CA ALA A 12 36.42 -14.62 28.54
C ALA A 12 35.31 -13.67 29.03
N TRP A 13 35.59 -12.86 30.07
CA TRP A 13 34.63 -11.87 30.58
C TRP A 13 34.38 -10.73 29.58
N LEU A 14 35.43 -10.25 28.91
CA LEU A 14 35.32 -9.26 27.83
C LEU A 14 34.51 -9.79 26.65
N LEU A 15 34.72 -11.05 26.24
CA LEU A 15 33.93 -11.69 25.18
C LEU A 15 32.46 -11.86 25.58
N ALA A 16 32.18 -12.22 26.84
CA ALA A 16 30.81 -12.32 27.35
C ALA A 16 30.10 -10.95 27.38
N ALA A 17 30.79 -9.90 27.83
CA ALA A 17 30.26 -8.53 27.84
C ALA A 17 29.99 -8.01 26.42
N LEU A 18 30.89 -8.29 25.47
CA LEU A 18 30.72 -7.94 24.06
C LEU A 18 29.53 -8.68 23.44
N ALA A 19 29.40 -9.99 23.71
CA ALA A 19 28.27 -10.79 23.24
C ALA A 19 26.92 -10.30 23.82
N ALA A 20 26.88 -9.94 25.11
CA ALA A 20 25.69 -9.38 25.75
C ALA A 20 25.32 -8.00 25.17
N GLY A 21 26.30 -7.14 24.88
CA GLY A 21 26.09 -5.84 24.23
C GLY A 21 25.57 -5.97 22.80
N LEU A 22 26.11 -6.92 22.02
CA LEU A 22 25.63 -7.27 20.68
C LEU A 22 24.21 -7.84 20.70
N ALA A 23 23.91 -8.75 21.63
CA ALA A 23 22.57 -9.30 21.78
C ALA A 23 21.54 -8.21 22.18
N GLY A 24 21.91 -7.30 23.09
CA GLY A 24 21.06 -6.19 23.51
C GLY A 24 20.76 -5.21 22.38
N THR A 25 21.77 -4.84 21.59
CA THR A 25 21.59 -3.93 20.44
C THR A 25 20.76 -4.58 19.33
N VAL A 26 20.95 -5.87 19.05
CA VAL A 26 20.11 -6.63 18.11
C VAL A 26 18.67 -6.70 18.62
N ALA A 27 18.44 -6.97 19.90
CA ALA A 27 17.10 -7.01 20.49
C ALA A 27 16.38 -5.66 20.38
N VAL A 28 17.04 -4.55 20.73
CA VAL A 28 16.48 -3.19 20.60
C VAL A 28 16.18 -2.84 19.14
N PHE A 29 17.07 -3.21 18.22
CA PHE A 29 16.87 -3.04 16.78
C PHE A 29 15.66 -3.85 16.28
N LEU A 30 15.52 -5.12 16.69
CA LEU A 30 14.39 -5.98 16.33
C LEU A 30 13.07 -5.49 16.91
N LEU A 31 13.06 -4.95 18.13
CA LEU A 31 11.87 -4.33 18.73
C LEU A 31 11.45 -3.07 17.95
N ARG A 32 12.40 -2.19 17.60
CA ARG A 32 12.10 -1.01 16.78
C ARG A 32 11.63 -1.39 15.38
N ARG A 33 12.24 -2.41 14.78
CA ARG A 33 11.88 -2.93 13.46
C ARG A 33 10.49 -3.55 13.46
N SER A 34 10.17 -4.37 14.47
CA SER A 34 8.85 -4.99 14.62
C SER A 34 7.76 -3.96 14.93
N GLY A 35 8.06 -2.94 15.74
CA GLY A 35 7.15 -1.81 15.98
C GLY A 35 6.82 -1.04 14.69
N ARG A 36 7.84 -0.72 13.87
CA ARG A 36 7.64 -0.09 12.56
C ARG A 36 6.85 -0.96 11.60
N ALA A 37 7.12 -2.27 11.56
CA ALA A 37 6.36 -3.20 10.72
C ALA A 37 4.87 -3.24 11.12
N LYS A 38 4.58 -3.34 12.42
CA LYS A 38 3.20 -3.31 12.94
C LYS A 38 2.47 -2.01 12.63
N ALA A 39 3.14 -0.87 12.77
CA ALA A 39 2.55 0.43 12.44
C ALA A 39 2.25 0.54 10.94
N TRP A 40 3.16 0.04 10.10
CA TRP A 40 2.95 -0.04 8.66
C TRP A 40 1.76 -0.93 8.30
N ASP A 41 1.67 -2.13 8.89
CA ASP A 41 0.53 -3.06 8.69
C ASP A 41 -0.80 -2.44 9.08
N ALA A 42 -0.86 -1.76 10.23
CA ALA A 42 -2.08 -1.10 10.68
C ALA A 42 -2.53 -0.02 9.71
N THR A 43 -1.61 0.77 9.17
CA THR A 43 -1.90 1.81 8.16
C THR A 43 -2.34 1.17 6.84
N ALA A 44 -1.63 0.14 6.38
CA ALA A 44 -1.97 -0.60 5.16
C ALA A 44 -3.37 -1.24 5.24
N ALA A 45 -3.72 -1.84 6.38
CA ALA A 45 -5.02 -2.45 6.60
C ALA A 45 -6.15 -1.41 6.59
N ARG A 46 -5.95 -0.24 7.21
CA ARG A 46 -6.90 0.88 7.17
C ARG A 46 -7.11 1.40 5.75
N LEU A 47 -6.01 1.59 5.01
CA LEU A 47 -6.04 2.01 3.60
C LEU A 47 -6.74 0.97 2.72
N ALA A 48 -6.51 -0.31 2.95
CA ALA A 48 -7.17 -1.38 2.21
C ALA A 48 -8.69 -1.36 2.40
N VAL A 49 -9.17 -1.14 3.64
CA VAL A 49 -10.60 -1.01 3.93
C VAL A 49 -11.19 0.24 3.26
N ALA A 50 -10.51 1.38 3.35
CA ALA A 50 -10.95 2.62 2.70
C ALA A 50 -11.01 2.46 1.16
N THR A 51 -10.01 1.79 0.59
CA THR A 51 -9.92 1.51 -0.85
C THR A 51 -11.04 0.58 -1.30
N ARG A 52 -11.27 -0.55 -0.62
CA ARG A 52 -12.39 -1.46 -0.94
C ARG A 52 -13.74 -0.77 -0.81
N THR A 53 -13.94 0.08 0.19
CA THR A 53 -15.21 0.78 0.39
C THR A 53 -15.47 1.78 -0.75
N THR A 54 -14.44 2.53 -1.14
CA THR A 54 -14.55 3.57 -2.16
C THR A 54 -14.65 2.97 -3.56
N ALA A 55 -13.72 2.09 -3.94
CA ALA A 55 -13.67 1.47 -5.26
C ALA A 55 -14.70 0.33 -5.42
N GLY A 56 -14.96 -0.45 -4.37
CA GLY A 56 -15.89 -1.58 -4.42
C GLY A 56 -17.36 -1.15 -4.38
N THR A 57 -17.71 -0.14 -3.59
CA THR A 57 -19.13 0.24 -3.41
C THR A 57 -19.48 1.49 -4.21
N ARG A 58 -18.79 2.60 -3.95
CA ARG A 58 -19.17 3.91 -4.53
C ARG A 58 -18.88 3.96 -6.03
N LEU A 59 -17.74 3.44 -6.47
CA LEU A 59 -17.41 3.42 -7.90
C LEU A 59 -18.35 2.51 -8.69
N ARG A 60 -18.73 1.34 -8.17
CA ARG A 60 -19.74 0.50 -8.84
C ARG A 60 -21.08 1.23 -9.00
N GLN A 61 -21.48 2.06 -8.03
CA GLN A 61 -22.70 2.87 -8.15
C GLN A 61 -22.58 3.92 -9.26
N VAL A 62 -21.44 4.62 -9.35
CA VAL A 62 -21.18 5.57 -10.46
C VAL A 62 -21.20 4.84 -11.80
N LEU A 63 -20.51 3.70 -11.91
CA LEU A 63 -20.50 2.90 -13.12
C LEU A 63 -21.90 2.39 -13.51
N ALA A 64 -22.77 2.11 -12.54
CA ALA A 64 -24.15 1.68 -12.78
C ALA A 64 -25.03 2.80 -13.35
N ASP A 65 -24.74 4.06 -13.02
CA ASP A 65 -25.46 5.21 -13.58
C ASP A 65 -25.22 5.29 -15.10
N ARG A 66 -26.30 5.42 -15.86
CA ARG A 66 -26.23 5.49 -17.33
C ARG A 66 -26.26 6.90 -17.87
N THR A 67 -26.51 7.90 -17.03
CA THR A 67 -26.77 9.27 -17.46
C THR A 67 -25.52 10.15 -17.36
N PRO A 68 -25.27 11.03 -18.36
CA PRO A 68 -24.18 11.99 -18.29
C PRO A 68 -24.28 12.93 -17.09
N ALA A 69 -25.46 13.46 -16.80
CA ALA A 69 -25.71 14.38 -15.68
C ALA A 69 -25.47 13.72 -14.30
N GLY A 70 -25.77 12.42 -14.16
CA GLY A 70 -25.47 11.67 -12.95
C GLY A 70 -23.97 11.43 -12.75
N TRP A 71 -23.24 11.20 -13.85
CA TRP A 71 -21.78 11.07 -13.84
C TRP A 71 -21.06 12.37 -13.53
N GLU A 72 -21.43 13.49 -14.17
CA GLU A 72 -20.84 14.81 -13.89
C GLU A 72 -20.96 15.20 -12.43
N ARG A 73 -22.03 14.77 -11.76
CA ARG A 73 -22.25 15.03 -10.34
C ARG A 73 -21.47 14.08 -9.43
N SER A 74 -21.38 12.81 -9.81
CA SER A 74 -20.92 11.75 -8.90
C SER A 74 -19.46 11.35 -9.09
N TRP A 75 -18.92 11.47 -10.30
CA TRP A 75 -17.55 11.07 -10.62
C TRP A 75 -16.48 12.03 -10.08
N PRO A 76 -16.55 13.36 -10.28
CA PRO A 76 -15.51 14.29 -9.81
C PRO A 76 -15.18 14.21 -8.30
N PRO A 77 -16.17 14.15 -7.38
CA PRO A 77 -15.87 14.01 -5.95
C PRO A 77 -15.26 12.63 -5.65
N LEU A 78 -15.73 11.57 -6.30
CA LEU A 78 -15.19 10.22 -6.12
C LEU A 78 -13.75 10.11 -6.64
N ARG A 79 -13.46 10.71 -7.80
CA ARG A 79 -12.13 10.80 -8.40
C ARG A 79 -11.13 11.44 -7.44
N THR A 80 -11.51 12.55 -6.81
CA THR A 80 -10.66 13.23 -5.81
C THR A 80 -10.31 12.29 -4.64
N VAL A 81 -11.27 11.51 -4.16
CA VAL A 81 -11.04 10.55 -3.08
C VAL A 81 -10.10 9.42 -3.54
N LEU A 82 -10.28 8.89 -4.76
CA LEU A 82 -9.41 7.85 -5.31
C LEU A 82 -7.97 8.33 -5.51
N ILE A 83 -7.77 9.57 -6.00
CA ILE A 83 -6.44 10.20 -6.09
C ILE A 83 -5.80 10.31 -4.71
N GLY A 84 -6.57 10.73 -3.70
CA GLY A 84 -6.09 10.78 -2.32
C GLY A 84 -5.64 9.42 -1.80
N LEU A 85 -6.38 8.36 -2.11
CA LEU A 85 -6.00 6.99 -1.75
C LEU A 85 -4.74 6.53 -2.49
N ALA A 86 -4.62 6.79 -3.79
CA ALA A 86 -3.43 6.46 -4.57
C ALA A 86 -2.18 7.15 -4.01
N ALA A 87 -2.29 8.44 -3.66
CA ALA A 87 -1.22 9.20 -3.03
C ALA A 87 -0.82 8.63 -1.65
N GLN A 88 -1.79 8.21 -0.84
CA GLN A 88 -1.52 7.59 0.47
C GLN A 88 -0.84 6.22 0.33
N TRP A 89 -1.21 5.42 -0.67
CA TRP A 89 -0.52 4.17 -0.99
C TRP A 89 0.90 4.42 -1.50
N GLY A 90 1.10 5.42 -2.35
CA GLY A 90 2.42 5.84 -2.81
C GLY A 90 3.31 6.33 -1.66
N GLU A 91 2.76 7.09 -0.72
CA GLU A 91 3.46 7.50 0.51
C GLU A 91 3.82 6.29 1.38
N LEU A 92 2.90 5.35 1.55
CA LEU A 92 3.15 4.12 2.30
C LEU A 92 4.26 3.26 1.65
N ALA A 93 4.38 3.30 0.31
CA ALA A 93 5.44 2.64 -0.44
C ALA A 93 6.81 3.32 -0.27
N ARG A 94 6.87 4.63 0.06
CA ARG A 94 8.13 5.34 0.36
C ARG A 94 8.73 4.98 1.71
N HIS A 95 7.90 4.50 2.64
CA HIS A 95 8.33 4.13 3.98
C HIS A 95 8.06 2.65 4.32
N PRO A 96 8.58 1.70 3.53
CA PRO A 96 8.24 0.30 3.68
C PRO A 96 9.03 -0.36 4.82
N ALA A 97 8.41 -1.33 5.50
CA ALA A 97 9.14 -2.18 6.44
C ALA A 97 10.01 -3.26 5.74
N ASP A 98 9.66 -3.63 4.50
CA ASP A 98 10.43 -4.54 3.63
C ASP A 98 10.07 -4.33 2.13
N ARG A 99 10.86 -4.91 1.22
CA ARG A 99 10.65 -4.76 -0.24
C ARG A 99 9.32 -5.34 -0.73
N ARG A 100 8.77 -6.37 -0.08
CA ARG A 100 7.49 -6.96 -0.46
C ARG A 100 6.35 -5.99 -0.17
N ARG A 101 6.39 -5.34 0.99
CA ARG A 101 5.46 -4.29 1.42
C ARG A 101 5.55 -3.07 0.52
N GLN A 102 6.77 -2.67 0.15
CA GLN A 102 7.00 -1.62 -0.83
C GLN A 102 6.32 -1.93 -2.16
N ALA A 103 6.61 -3.10 -2.73
CA ALA A 103 6.05 -3.51 -4.02
C ALA A 103 4.52 -3.54 -3.98
N ARG A 104 3.93 -4.11 -2.93
CA ARG A 104 2.46 -4.15 -2.77
C ARG A 104 1.82 -2.77 -2.70
N ALA A 105 2.39 -1.87 -1.90
CA ALA A 105 1.86 -0.52 -1.77
C ALA A 105 2.00 0.26 -3.09
N ALA A 106 3.11 0.09 -3.81
CA ALA A 106 3.32 0.67 -5.13
C ALA A 106 2.32 0.11 -6.16
N THR A 107 2.18 -1.22 -6.26
CA THR A 107 1.20 -1.86 -7.14
C THR A 107 -0.23 -1.43 -6.83
N THR A 108 -0.59 -1.28 -5.55
CA THR A 108 -1.93 -0.79 -5.19
C THR A 108 -2.16 0.65 -5.64
N ALA A 109 -1.14 1.52 -5.54
CA ALA A 109 -1.22 2.88 -6.05
C ALA A 109 -1.36 2.91 -7.58
N GLU A 110 -0.56 2.11 -8.29
CA GLU A 110 -0.61 1.98 -9.75
C GLU A 110 -1.97 1.48 -10.24
N LEU A 111 -2.54 0.46 -9.59
CA LEU A 111 -3.88 -0.05 -9.92
C LEU A 111 -4.98 1.00 -9.68
N LEU A 112 -4.82 1.86 -8.67
CA LEU A 112 -5.74 2.97 -8.44
C LEU A 112 -5.63 4.04 -9.53
N ASP A 113 -4.41 4.40 -9.93
CA ASP A 113 -4.20 5.36 -11.02
C ASP A 113 -4.74 4.82 -12.36
N GLU A 114 -4.53 3.54 -12.65
CA GLU A 114 -5.08 2.91 -13.86
C GLU A 114 -6.62 2.88 -13.81
N LEU A 115 -7.20 2.61 -12.64
CA LEU A 115 -8.65 2.64 -12.46
C LEU A 115 -9.21 4.05 -12.70
N ILE A 116 -8.57 5.07 -12.14
CA ILE A 116 -8.98 6.48 -12.35
C ILE A 116 -8.91 6.83 -13.84
N ALA A 117 -7.82 6.48 -14.52
CA ALA A 117 -7.66 6.74 -15.95
C ALA A 117 -8.71 6.02 -16.81
N ALA A 118 -9.04 4.75 -16.47
CA ALA A 118 -10.06 4.00 -17.18
C ALA A 118 -11.45 4.64 -17.02
N VAL A 119 -11.79 5.10 -15.82
CA VAL A 119 -13.10 5.72 -15.55
C VAL A 119 -13.17 7.15 -16.10
N ASP A 120 -12.06 7.90 -16.08
CA ASP A 120 -11.96 9.20 -16.76
C ASP A 120 -12.25 9.05 -18.27
N ALA A 121 -11.68 8.04 -18.92
CA ALA A 121 -11.95 7.74 -20.33
C ALA A 121 -13.42 7.35 -20.58
N GLU A 122 -14.05 6.59 -19.66
CA GLU A 122 -15.49 6.30 -19.73
C GLU A 122 -16.35 7.55 -19.59
N SER A 123 -15.99 8.43 -18.65
CA SER A 123 -16.68 9.69 -18.42
C SER A 123 -16.60 10.59 -19.65
N GLU A 124 -15.42 10.71 -20.26
CA GLU A 124 -15.22 11.51 -21.47
C GLU A 124 -16.02 10.94 -22.66
N ALA A 125 -16.03 9.62 -22.84
CA ALA A 125 -16.82 8.95 -23.87
C ALA A 125 -18.33 9.20 -23.70
N LEU A 126 -18.82 9.21 -22.45
CA LEU A 126 -20.22 9.51 -22.14
C LEU A 126 -20.59 10.94 -22.48
N LEU A 127 -19.72 11.90 -22.15
CA LEU A 127 -19.94 13.32 -22.41
C LEU A 127 -19.84 13.66 -23.90
N SER A 128 -19.05 12.92 -24.66
CA SER A 128 -18.84 13.11 -26.10
C SER A 128 -19.77 12.26 -26.99
N GLY A 129 -20.67 11.46 -26.40
CA GLY A 129 -21.62 10.62 -27.13
C GLY A 129 -20.98 9.44 -27.89
N ARG A 130 -19.77 9.02 -27.50
CA ARG A 130 -19.02 7.92 -28.12
C ARG A 130 -19.45 6.55 -27.55
N ASP A 131 -19.31 5.47 -28.33
CA ASP A 131 -19.79 4.13 -27.96
C ASP A 131 -19.13 3.57 -26.69
N ARG A 132 -19.96 3.42 -25.65
CA ARG A 132 -19.69 2.93 -24.29
C ARG A 132 -19.19 1.46 -24.11
N PRO A 133 -19.52 0.47 -24.98
CA PRO A 133 -19.31 -0.95 -24.65
C PRO A 133 -17.86 -1.40 -24.47
N LEU A 134 -16.89 -0.66 -25.02
CA LEU A 134 -15.48 -1.09 -25.06
C LEU A 134 -14.67 -0.70 -23.82
N LEU A 135 -15.11 0.29 -23.04
CA LEU A 135 -14.33 0.86 -21.93
C LEU A 135 -14.69 0.23 -20.57
N ARG A 136 -15.95 -0.17 -20.39
CA ARG A 136 -16.48 -0.84 -19.19
C ARG A 136 -15.76 -2.14 -18.80
N PRO A 137 -15.28 -2.98 -19.74
CA PRO A 137 -14.47 -4.16 -19.41
C PRO A 137 -13.16 -3.79 -18.72
N ARG A 138 -12.53 -2.67 -19.09
CA ARG A 138 -11.24 -2.25 -18.53
C ARG A 138 -11.36 -1.76 -17.10
N ALA A 139 -12.32 -0.87 -16.80
CA ALA A 139 -12.53 -0.44 -15.41
C ALA A 139 -12.89 -1.64 -14.51
N THR A 140 -13.67 -2.59 -15.04
CA THR A 140 -14.06 -3.81 -14.32
C THR A 140 -12.87 -4.75 -14.09
N SER A 141 -11.97 -4.92 -15.07
CA SER A 141 -10.79 -5.78 -14.91
C SER A 141 -9.80 -5.19 -13.91
N VAL A 142 -9.57 -3.88 -13.94
CA VAL A 142 -8.70 -3.19 -12.96
C VAL A 142 -9.32 -3.24 -11.57
N LEU A 143 -10.64 -3.08 -11.44
CA LEU A 143 -11.35 -3.28 -10.17
C LEU A 143 -11.17 -4.68 -9.61
N ALA A 144 -11.26 -5.71 -10.45
CA ALA A 144 -11.05 -7.09 -10.04
C ALA A 144 -9.59 -7.35 -9.62
N ALA A 145 -8.62 -6.79 -10.34
CA ALA A 145 -7.21 -6.86 -9.98
C ALA A 145 -6.92 -6.15 -8.65
N LEU A 146 -7.50 -4.96 -8.43
CA LEU A 146 -7.39 -4.22 -7.18
C LEU A 146 -8.00 -5.01 -6.01
N ASP A 147 -9.18 -5.61 -6.19
CA ASP A 147 -9.81 -6.42 -5.14
C ASP A 147 -9.01 -7.68 -4.82
N ALA A 148 -8.43 -8.32 -5.84
CA ALA A 148 -7.54 -9.46 -5.69
C ALA A 148 -6.25 -9.08 -4.93
N GLU A 149 -5.63 -7.95 -5.26
CA GLU A 149 -4.43 -7.46 -4.55
C GLU A 149 -4.76 -7.15 -3.08
N LEU A 150 -5.86 -6.43 -2.84
CA LEU A 150 -6.29 -6.07 -1.49
C LEU A 150 -6.68 -7.28 -0.65
N THR A 151 -7.20 -8.36 -1.26
CA THR A 151 -7.66 -9.58 -0.56
C THR A 151 -6.55 -10.62 -0.41
N GLY A 152 -5.69 -10.78 -1.42
CA GLY A 152 -4.49 -11.62 -1.39
C GLY A 152 -3.39 -11.06 -0.49
N ALA A 153 -3.42 -9.76 -0.23
CA ALA A 153 -2.65 -9.15 0.84
C ALA A 153 -3.21 -9.56 2.21
N ARG A 154 -2.74 -10.69 2.73
CA ARG A 154 -2.64 -10.85 4.18
C ARG A 154 -1.70 -9.75 4.68
N TRP A 155 -2.26 -8.62 5.12
CA TRP A 155 -1.59 -7.53 5.83
C TRP A 155 -1.22 -7.95 7.27
N ARG A 156 -0.71 -9.18 7.42
CA ARG A 156 -0.27 -9.81 8.67
C ARG A 156 1.25 -9.85 8.71
#